data_AF-A0A7Y4WVM6-F1
#
_entry.id   AF-A0A7Y4WVM6-F1
#
_cell.length_a   1.000
_cell.length_b   1.000
_cell.length_c   1.000
_cell.angle_alpha   90.00
_cell.angle_beta   90.00
_cell.angle_gamma   90.00
#
_symmetry.space_group_name_H-M   'P 1'
#
loop_
_entity.id
_entity.type
_entity.pdbx_description
1 polymer ?
#
loop_
_entity_poly.entity_id
_entity_poly.type
_entity_poly.pdbx_seq_one_letter_code
_entity_poly.pdbx_strand_id
1 'polypeptide(L)' 'ILDQQGIAIRAGHHCAQPVMEFFDVPATARASFAFYNTREEVDKLADAVQKVIEVFA' A
#
# COMPACT_ATOMS: atom_id res chain seq x y z
N ILE A 1 4.33 0.83 -9.92
CA ILE A 1 5.30 1.82 -9.38
C ILE A 1 5.95 1.33 -8.10
N LEU A 2 5.22 1.00 -7.03
CA LEU A 2 5.82 0.50 -5.78
C LEU A 2 6.61 -0.81 -5.96
N ASP A 3 6.08 -1.77 -6.71
CA ASP A 3 6.75 -3.03 -7.03
C ASP A 3 8.10 -2.82 -7.76
N GLN A 4 8.15 -1.84 -8.69
CA GLN A 4 9.39 -1.46 -9.38
C GLN A 4 10.42 -0.80 -8.45
N GLN A 5 10.01 -0.33 -7.28
CA GLN A 5 10.88 0.16 -6.20
C GLN A 5 11.22 -0.94 -5.17
N GLY A 6 10.86 -2.19 -5.46
CA GLY A 6 11.11 -3.33 -4.57
C GLY A 6 10.15 -3.42 -3.38
N ILE A 7 9.03 -2.70 -3.41
CA ILE A 7 8.08 -2.63 -2.30
C ILE A 7 6.83 -3.45 -2.64
N ALA A 8 6.67 -4.57 -1.92
CA ALA A 8 5.53 -5.45 -2.06
C ALA A 8 4.35 -4.99 -1.19
N ILE A 9 3.23 -4.67 -1.84
CA ILE A 9 1.94 -4.39 -1.20
C ILE A 9 0.83 -5.16 -1.92
N ARG A 10 -0.36 -5.24 -1.31
CA ARG A 10 -1.55 -5.75 -1.98
C ARG A 10 -2.50 -4.60 -2.31
N ALA A 11 -3.04 -4.59 -3.52
CA ALA A 11 -4.17 -3.75 -3.90
C ALA A 11 -5.42 -4.61 -4.14
N GLY A 12 -6.59 -4.09 -3.79
CA GLY A 12 -7.88 -4.74 -4.05
C GLY A 12 -8.77 -4.77 -2.80
N HIS A 13 -9.70 -5.73 -2.78
CA HIS A 13 -10.69 -5.90 -1.71
C HIS A 13 -10.16 -6.66 -0.48
N HIS A 14 -8.99 -7.29 -0.59
CA HIS A 14 -8.38 -8.13 0.47
C HIS A 14 -9.28 -9.25 1.00
N CYS A 15 -10.14 -9.81 0.14
CA CYS A 15 -11.19 -10.77 0.51
C CYS A 15 -12.21 -10.23 1.54
N ALA A 16 -12.31 -8.91 1.69
CA ALA A 16 -13.17 -8.22 2.64
C ALA A 16 -14.13 -7.24 1.92
N GLN A 17 -14.80 -7.72 0.87
CA GLN A 17 -15.68 -6.90 0.03
C GLN A 17 -16.77 -6.13 0.81
N PRO A 18 -17.43 -6.69 1.85
CA PRO A 18 -18.39 -5.93 2.65
C PRO A 18 -17.79 -4.71 3.37
N VAL A 19 -16.50 -4.74 3.72
CA VAL A 19 -15.81 -3.60 4.33
C VAL A 19 -15.56 -2.51 3.30
N MET A 20 -15.22 -2.89 2.07
CA MET A 20 -15.05 -1.95 0.96
C MET A 20 -16.36 -1.24 0.64
N GLU A 21 -17.48 -1.97 0.63
CA GLU A 21 -18.83 -1.41 0.47
C GLU A 21 -19.20 -0.46 1.61
N PHE A 22 -18.87 -0.80 2.87
CA PHE A 22 -19.13 0.06 4.02
C PHE A 22 -18.39 1.40 3.96
N PHE A 23 -17.13 1.41 3.48
CA PHE A 23 -16.32 2.62 3.34
C PHE A 23 -16.50 3.32 1.98
N ASP A 24 -17.38 2.81 1.11
CA ASP A 24 -17.65 3.32 -0.23
C ASP A 24 -16.38 3.50 -1.09
N VAL A 25 -15.48 2.51 -1.05
CA VAL A 25 -14.27 2.48 -1.88
C VAL A 25 -14.17 1.14 -2.63
N PRO A 26 -13.75 1.11 -3.90
CA PRO A 26 -13.68 -0.13 -4.66
C PRO A 26 -12.49 -1.02 -4.25
N ALA A 27 -11.44 -0.43 -3.70
CA ALA A 27 -10.21 -1.12 -3.30
C ALA A 27 -9.36 -0.25 -2.39
N THR A 28 -8.43 -0.87 -1.65
CA THR A 28 -7.36 -0.15 -0.95
C THR A 28 -5.99 -0.77 -1.26
N ALA A 29 -4.95 0.03 -1.10
CA ALA A 29 -3.58 -0.43 -1.02
C ALA A 29 -3.25 -0.79 0.44
N ARG A 30 -2.65 -1.96 0.68
CA ARG A 30 -2.32 -2.45 2.02
C ARG A 30 -0.86 -2.90 2.10
N ALA A 31 -0.11 -2.22 2.95
CA ALA A 31 1.17 -2.69 3.48
C ALA A 31 0.91 -3.41 4.82
N SER A 32 1.42 -4.63 4.97
CA SER A 32 1.23 -5.46 6.17
C SER A 32 2.58 -5.88 6.72
N PHE A 33 2.90 -5.42 7.93
CA PHE A 33 4.20 -5.66 8.57
C PHE A 33 4.19 -6.94 9.42
N ALA A 34 5.38 -7.49 9.62
CA ALA A 34 5.69 -8.61 10.49
C ALA A 34 6.93 -8.30 11.35
N PHE A 35 7.29 -9.22 12.26
CA PHE A 35 8.38 -9.01 13.22
C PHE A 35 9.77 -8.81 12.58
N TYR A 36 9.94 -9.24 11.33
CA TYR A 36 11.19 -9.11 10.58
C TYR A 36 11.28 -7.82 9.78
N ASN A 37 10.23 -7.00 9.75
CA ASN A 37 10.31 -5.72 9.08
C ASN A 37 11.06 -4.69 9.93
N THR A 38 11.66 -3.70 9.26
CA THR A 38 12.45 -2.65 9.92
C THR A 38 11.84 -1.27 9.73
N ARG A 39 12.29 -0.29 10.52
CA ARG A 39 11.84 1.11 10.37
C ARG A 39 12.28 1.71 9.04
N GLU A 40 13.47 1.34 8.58
CA GLU A 40 14.01 1.78 7.29
C GLU A 40 13.14 1.28 6.11
N GLU A 41 12.49 0.12 6.24
CA GLU A 41 11.53 -0.36 5.24
C GLU A 41 10.22 0.46 5.26
N VAL A 42 9.79 0.94 6.43
CA VAL A 42 8.66 1.87 6.56
C VAL A 42 8.98 3.21 5.89
N ASP A 43 10.18 3.73 6.11
CA ASP A 43 10.63 4.99 5.50
C ASP A 43 10.67 4.87 3.96
N LYS A 44 11.22 3.77 3.44
CA LYS A 44 11.20 3.48 1.99
C LYS A 44 9.78 3.39 1.43
N LEU A 45 8.85 2.78 2.17
CA LEU A 45 7.44 2.73 1.77
C LEU A 45 6.84 4.13 1.69
N ALA A 46 7.08 4.98 2.69
CA ALA A 46 6.57 6.35 2.72
C ALA A 46 7.10 7.19 1.55
N ASP A 47 8.41 7.17 1.30
CA ASP A 47 9.05 7.87 0.19
C ASP A 47 8.49 7.41 -1.17
N ALA A 48 8.29 6.11 -1.32
CA ALA A 48 7.76 5.54 -2.55
C ALA A 48 6.29 5.93 -2.78
N VAL A 49 5.47 6.01 -1.72
CA VAL A 49 4.09 6.51 -1.81
C VAL A 49 4.05 7.97 -2.21
N GLN A 50 4.91 8.81 -1.63
CA GLN A 50 5.02 10.22 -2.00
C GLN A 50 5.37 10.38 -3.49
N LYS A 51 6.33 9.60 -3.99
CA LYS A 51 6.68 9.58 -5.41
C LYS A 51 5.54 9.12 -6.31
N VAL A 52 4.73 8.15 -5.86
CA VAL A 52 3.54 7.72 -6.61
C VAL A 52 2.56 8.88 -6.74
N ILE A 53 2.31 9.64 -5.66
CA ILE A 53 1.43 10.80 -5.69
C ILE A 53 1.94 11.83 -6.70
N GLU A 54 3.23 12.14 -6.70
CA GLU A 54 3.83 13.10 -7.65
C GLU A 54 3.71 12.68 -9.11
N VAL A 55 3.77 11.38 -9.41
CA VAL A 55 3.64 10.86 -10.79
C VAL A 55 2.20 10.94 -11.31
N PHE A 56 1.21 10.91 -10.42
CA PHE A 56 -0.21 10.89 -10.78
C PHE A 56 -0.98 12.19 -10.44
N ALA A 57 -0.29 13.19 -9.89
CA ALA A 57 -0.81 14.55 -9.71
C ALA A 57 -0.94 15.28 -11.05
#